data_AF-A0A2N3FE32-F1
#
_entry.id   AF-A0A2N3FE32-F1
#
_cell.length_a   1.000
_cell.length_b   1.000
_cell.length_c   1.000
_cell.angle_alpha   90.00
_cell.angle_beta   90.00
_cell.angle_gamma   90.00
#
_symmetry.space_group_name_H-M   'P 1'
#
loop_
_entity.id
_entity.type
_entity.pdbx_description
1 polymer ?
#
loop_
_entity_poly.entity_id
_entity_poly.type
_entity_poly.pdbx_seq_one_letter_code
_entity_poly.pdbx_strand_id
1 'polypeptide(L)'
;DVTRVVIRAPGANVDHFDDIVHRIGLSDVTYAVGYSAWLDLTPPGVSKASALETLREQLGVHPEHTVAVGDGNNDIEMLKWARDSYAMGNAPERVTAAAKSEIGPVDEDGVLEALEPLIDPSRLAF
;
A
#
# COMPACT_ATOMS: atom_id res chain seq x y z
N ASP A 1 1.55 -15.63 18.16
CA ASP A 1 2.62 -15.76 17.17
C ASP A 1 2.13 -15.38 15.80
N VAL A 2 2.94 -14.58 15.09
CA VAL A 2 2.74 -14.26 13.68
C VAL A 2 3.95 -14.82 12.94
N THR A 3 3.72 -15.76 12.02
CA THR A 3 4.78 -16.31 11.17
C THR A 3 4.77 -15.59 9.83
N ARG A 4 5.90 -14.99 9.48
CA ARG A 4 6.16 -14.36 8.18
C ARG A 4 7.13 -15.26 7.42
N VAL A 5 6.83 -15.53 6.15
CA VAL A 5 7.70 -16.32 5.27
C VAL A 5 8.13 -15.45 4.11
N VAL A 6 9.44 -15.34 3.94
CA VAL A 6 10.05 -14.62 2.82
C VAL A 6 10.55 -15.64 1.80
N ILE A 7 10.06 -15.57 0.57
CA ILE A 7 10.52 -16.41 -0.54
C ILE A 7 11.30 -15.54 -1.51
N ARG A 8 12.53 -15.98 -1.83
CA ARG A 8 13.38 -15.35 -2.86
C ARG A 8 13.55 -16.32 -4.03
N ALA A 9 13.25 -15.86 -5.24
CA ALA A 9 13.45 -16.62 -6.47
C ALA A 9 14.43 -15.88 -7.42
N PRO A 10 15.76 -16.08 -7.27
CA PRO A 10 16.74 -15.43 -8.12
C PRO A 10 16.60 -15.90 -9.58
N GLY A 11 16.36 -14.98 -10.51
CA GLY A 11 16.23 -15.28 -11.95
C GLY A 11 14.82 -15.65 -12.42
N ALA A 12 13.84 -15.69 -11.52
CA ALA A 12 12.43 -15.81 -11.92
C ALA A 12 11.93 -14.48 -12.49
N ASN A 13 11.08 -14.54 -13.52
CA ASN A 13 10.32 -13.38 -13.97
C ASN A 13 9.34 -12.97 -12.86
N VAL A 14 9.31 -11.67 -12.54
CA VAL A 14 8.51 -11.10 -11.45
C VAL A 14 7.01 -11.28 -11.71
N ASP A 15 6.55 -11.06 -12.94
CA ASP A 15 5.13 -11.20 -13.32
C ASP A 15 4.66 -12.65 -13.18
N HIS A 16 5.47 -13.61 -13.64
CA HIS A 16 5.15 -15.04 -13.50
C HIS A 16 5.06 -15.47 -12.04
N PHE A 17 5.95 -14.94 -11.20
CA PHE A 17 5.95 -15.24 -9.78
C PHE A 17 4.71 -14.65 -9.09
N ASP A 18 4.37 -13.41 -9.44
CA ASP A 18 3.18 -12.73 -8.96
C ASP A 18 1.87 -13.42 -9.41
N ASP A 19 1.81 -13.96 -10.63
CA ASP A 19 0.69 -14.78 -11.10
C ASP A 19 0.48 -16.06 -10.27
N ILE A 20 1.58 -16.75 -9.92
CA ILE A 20 1.52 -17.97 -9.11
C ILE A 20 0.93 -17.66 -7.73
N VAL A 21 1.40 -16.57 -7.14
CA VAL A 21 1.01 -16.03 -5.83
C VAL A 21 -0.49 -15.68 -5.81
N HIS A 22 -0.97 -14.96 -6.82
CA HIS A 22 -2.41 -14.70 -6.95
C HIS A 22 -3.23 -15.98 -7.11
N ARG A 23 -2.74 -16.95 -7.90
CA ARG A 23 -3.48 -18.20 -8.17
C ARG A 23 -3.62 -19.09 -6.93
N ILE A 24 -2.68 -19.03 -5.98
CA ILE A 24 -2.76 -19.79 -4.73
C ILE A 24 -3.65 -19.12 -3.67
N GLY A 25 -4.18 -17.92 -3.94
CA GLY A 25 -5.15 -17.25 -3.09
C GLY A 25 -4.62 -16.89 -1.71
N LEU A 26 -3.30 -16.71 -1.60
CA LEU A 26 -2.70 -16.23 -0.37
C LEU A 26 -2.90 -14.71 -0.29
N SER A 27 -3.11 -14.21 0.94
CA SER A 27 -3.16 -12.77 1.21
C SER A 27 -1.73 -12.25 1.24
N ASP A 28 -1.24 -11.81 0.10
CA ASP A 28 0.19 -11.64 -0.15
C ASP A 28 0.70 -10.19 -0.12
N VAL A 29 1.99 -10.07 0.20
CA VAL A 29 2.84 -8.90 -0.02
C VAL A 29 3.92 -9.31 -1.03
N THR A 30 3.66 -9.23 -2.34
CA THR A 30 4.72 -9.35 -3.36
C THR A 30 5.50 -8.04 -3.42
N TYR A 31 6.84 -8.09 -3.35
CA TYR A 31 7.70 -6.94 -3.65
C TYR A 31 8.90 -7.41 -4.47
N ALA A 32 9.27 -6.68 -5.50
CA ALA A 32 10.54 -6.92 -6.20
C ALA A 32 11.63 -6.08 -5.54
N VAL A 33 12.76 -6.69 -5.15
CA VAL A 33 13.99 -5.94 -4.82
C VAL A 33 14.96 -6.17 -5.98
N GLY A 34 15.03 -5.20 -6.90
CA GLY A 34 15.80 -5.31 -8.15
C GLY A 34 15.23 -6.36 -9.12
N TYR A 35 16.11 -7.10 -9.81
CA TYR A 35 15.73 -8.22 -10.72
C TYR A 35 15.35 -9.53 -10.01
N SER A 36 15.13 -9.49 -8.69
CA SER A 36 14.77 -10.68 -7.90
C SER A 36 13.33 -10.54 -7.41
N ALA A 37 12.52 -11.57 -7.67
CA ALA A 37 11.19 -11.66 -7.08
C ALA A 37 11.29 -12.03 -5.59
N TRP A 38 10.72 -11.18 -4.73
CA TRP A 38 10.53 -11.46 -3.30
C TRP A 38 9.03 -11.52 -2.98
N LEU A 39 8.66 -12.49 -2.15
CA LEU A 39 7.29 -12.63 -1.67
C LEU A 39 7.30 -12.68 -0.15
N ASP A 40 6.48 -11.85 0.46
CA ASP A 40 6.11 -11.96 1.86
C ASP A 40 4.70 -12.50 2.01
N LEU A 41 4.62 -13.65 2.69
CA LEU A 41 3.36 -14.24 3.10
C LEU A 41 2.99 -13.68 4.47
N THR A 42 1.86 -12.97 4.57
CA THR A 42 1.26 -12.59 5.85
C THR A 42 0.06 -13.48 6.16
N PRO A 43 -0.24 -13.77 7.44
CA PRO A 43 -1.42 -14.53 7.80
C PRO A 43 -2.71 -13.87 7.29
N PRO A 44 -3.76 -14.65 6.99
CA PRO A 44 -5.07 -14.11 6.64
C PRO A 44 -5.55 -13.09 7.70
N GLY A 45 -6.00 -11.92 7.22
CA GLY A 45 -6.45 -10.83 8.09
C GLY A 45 -5.33 -9.93 8.62
N VAL A 46 -4.07 -10.17 8.28
CA VAL A 46 -2.93 -9.30 8.63
C VAL A 46 -2.50 -8.50 7.41
N SER A 47 -2.77 -7.20 7.42
CA SER A 47 -2.42 -6.23 6.37
C SER A 47 -2.01 -4.88 6.95
N LYS A 48 -1.54 -3.96 6.10
CA LYS A 48 -1.34 -2.55 6.51
C LYS A 48 -2.65 -1.92 7.00
N ALA A 49 -3.77 -2.23 6.35
CA ALA A 49 -5.10 -1.74 6.76
C ALA A 49 -5.48 -2.23 8.16
N SER A 50 -5.31 -3.52 8.48
CA SER A 50 -5.66 -4.04 9.81
C SER A 50 -4.78 -3.43 10.92
N ALA A 51 -3.50 -3.18 10.63
CA ALA A 51 -2.60 -2.51 11.55
C ALA A 51 -2.99 -1.03 11.75
N LEU A 52 -3.33 -0.33 10.66
CA LEU A 52 -3.76 1.07 10.72
C LEU A 52 -5.10 1.24 11.42
N GLU A 53 -6.05 0.31 11.24
CA GLU A 53 -7.32 0.35 11.96
C GLU A 53 -7.12 0.23 13.47
N THR A 54 -6.26 -0.71 13.88
CA THR A 54 -5.88 -0.86 15.30
C THR A 54 -5.26 0.43 15.84
N LEU A 55 -4.37 1.06 15.07
CA LEU A 55 -3.72 2.32 15.46
C LEU A 55 -4.72 3.50 15.52
N ARG A 56 -5.62 3.58 14.53
CA ARG A 56 -6.67 4.61 14.45
C ARG A 56 -7.55 4.59 15.69
N GLU A 57 -7.99 3.40 16.12
CA GLU A 57 -8.79 3.21 17.33
C GLU A 57 -8.02 3.63 18.59
N GLN A 58 -6.76 3.22 18.72
CA GLN A 58 -5.91 3.59 19.86
C GLN A 58 -5.66 5.09 19.97
N LEU A 59 -5.53 5.78 18.84
CA LEU A 59 -5.33 7.22 18.77
C LEU A 59 -6.63 8.02 18.85
N GLY A 60 -7.80 7.36 18.83
CA GLY A 60 -9.10 8.03 18.81
C GLY A 60 -9.35 8.85 17.55
N VAL A 61 -8.72 8.50 16.43
CA VAL A 61 -8.82 9.23 15.16
C VAL A 61 -10.12 8.84 14.45
N HIS A 62 -10.91 9.81 14.00
CA HIS A 62 -12.13 9.53 13.23
C HIS A 62 -11.76 8.90 11.88
N PRO A 63 -12.52 7.91 11.35
CA PRO A 63 -12.23 7.28 10.05
C PRO A 63 -12.08 8.29 8.90
N GLU A 64 -12.85 9.39 8.92
CA GLU A 64 -12.77 10.46 7.93
C GLU A 64 -11.43 11.23 7.93
N HIS A 65 -10.61 11.09 8.98
CA HIS A 65 -9.31 11.75 9.10
C HIS A 65 -8.15 10.81 8.70
N THR A 66 -8.40 9.89 7.77
CA THR A 66 -7.41 8.93 7.30
C THR A 66 -7.03 9.20 5.86
N VAL A 67 -5.73 9.33 5.62
CA VAL A 67 -5.15 9.49 4.28
C VAL A 67 -4.09 8.41 4.09
N ALA A 68 -4.10 7.74 2.94
CA ALA A 68 -3.10 6.75 2.57
C ALA A 68 -2.45 7.07 1.23
N VAL A 69 -1.15 6.82 1.13
CA VAL A 69 -0.39 6.85 -0.12
C VAL A 69 0.31 5.50 -0.26
N GLY A 70 0.31 4.93 -1.46
CA GLY A 70 0.89 3.61 -1.71
C GLY A 70 1.34 3.42 -3.15
N ASP A 71 2.24 2.48 -3.34
CA ASP A 71 2.84 2.14 -4.63
C ASP A 71 2.99 0.63 -4.84
N GLY A 72 2.78 -0.18 -3.79
CA GLY A 72 2.93 -1.62 -3.80
C GLY A 72 1.62 -2.39 -3.63
N ASN A 73 1.63 -3.68 -3.96
CA ASN A 73 0.49 -4.58 -3.77
C ASN A 73 0.01 -4.63 -2.32
N ASN A 74 0.96 -4.57 -1.39
CA ASN A 74 0.68 -4.59 0.04
C ASN A 74 0.00 -3.31 0.56
N ASP A 75 -0.12 -2.28 -0.29
CA ASP A 75 -0.86 -1.06 0.02
C ASP A 75 -2.32 -1.13 -0.40
N ILE A 76 -2.72 -2.06 -1.27
CA ILE A 76 -4.08 -2.12 -1.85
C ILE A 76 -5.17 -2.07 -0.78
N GLU A 77 -5.05 -2.90 0.26
CA GLU A 77 -6.07 -2.94 1.32
C GLU A 77 -6.07 -1.64 2.14
N MET A 78 -4.91 -1.02 2.35
CA MET A 78 -4.80 0.28 3.03
C MET A 78 -5.38 1.42 2.18
N LEU A 79 -5.15 1.39 0.86
CA LEU A 79 -5.68 2.38 -0.09
C LEU A 79 -7.21 2.32 -0.18
N LYS A 80 -7.80 1.12 -0.10
CA LYS A 80 -9.26 0.94 0.00
C LYS A 80 -9.83 1.37 1.36
N TRP A 81 -9.05 1.16 2.43
CA TRP A 81 -9.45 1.44 3.80
C TRP A 81 -9.51 2.94 4.10
N ALA A 82 -8.53 3.71 3.61
CA ALA A 82 -8.42 5.13 3.93
C ALA A 82 -9.56 5.97 3.35
N ARG A 83 -9.91 7.05 4.06
CA ARG A 83 -10.91 8.00 3.61
C ARG A 83 -10.47 8.70 2.33
N ASP A 84 -9.23 9.17 2.24
CA ASP A 84 -8.65 9.63 0.98
C ASP A 84 -7.40 8.80 0.68
N SER A 85 -7.22 8.40 -0.58
CA SER A 85 -6.14 7.51 -0.97
C SER A 85 -5.57 7.82 -2.33
N TYR A 86 -4.24 7.71 -2.41
CA TYR A 86 -3.46 8.09 -3.58
C TYR A 86 -2.50 6.98 -3.97
N ALA A 87 -2.50 6.59 -5.23
CA ALA A 87 -1.46 5.74 -5.80
C ALA A 87 -0.35 6.61 -6.41
N MET A 88 0.90 6.26 -6.15
CA MET A 88 2.05 6.90 -6.81
C MET A 88 2.03 6.64 -8.31
N GLY A 89 2.50 7.58 -9.13
CA GLY A 89 2.46 7.45 -10.61
C GLY A 89 3.31 6.31 -11.20
N ASN A 90 4.20 5.72 -10.40
CA ASN A 90 4.98 4.54 -10.77
C ASN A 90 4.37 3.22 -10.25
N ALA A 91 3.16 3.25 -9.67
CA ALA A 91 2.51 2.08 -9.12
C ALA A 91 1.97 1.15 -10.23
N PRO A 92 1.92 -0.18 -10.00
CA PRO A 92 1.24 -1.10 -10.91
C PRO A 92 -0.24 -0.76 -11.08
N GLU A 93 -0.82 -1.06 -12.26
CA GLU A 93 -2.21 -0.72 -12.61
C GLU A 93 -3.23 -1.13 -11.54
N ARG A 94 -3.08 -2.32 -10.94
CA ARG A 94 -3.96 -2.81 -9.87
C ARG A 94 -3.89 -1.99 -8.58
N VAL A 95 -2.75 -1.35 -8.29
CA VAL A 95 -2.56 -0.49 -7.12
C VAL A 95 -3.23 0.85 -7.40
N THR A 96 -3.03 1.40 -8.60
CA THR A 96 -3.74 2.61 -9.06
C THR A 96 -5.24 2.43 -9.04
N ALA A 97 -5.76 1.28 -9.50
CA ALA A 97 -7.18 0.95 -9.47
C ALA A 97 -7.77 0.81 -8.04
N ALA A 98 -6.93 0.65 -7.01
CA ALA A 98 -7.36 0.57 -5.62
C ALA A 98 -7.41 1.92 -4.90
N ALA A 99 -6.75 2.95 -5.45
CA ALA A 99 -6.73 4.29 -4.89
C ALA A 99 -7.85 5.18 -5.48
N LYS A 100 -8.18 6.27 -4.78
CA LYS A 100 -9.17 7.25 -5.28
C LYS A 100 -8.59 8.21 -6.31
N SER A 101 -7.28 8.41 -6.29
CA SER A 101 -6.57 9.30 -7.21
C SER A 101 -5.15 8.78 -7.44
N GLU A 102 -4.56 9.19 -8.54
CA GLU A 102 -3.15 9.01 -8.85
C GLU A 102 -2.43 10.35 -8.66
N ILE A 103 -1.19 10.30 -8.16
CA ILE A 103 -0.32 11.47 -7.97
C ILE A 103 1.01 11.23 -8.68
N GLY A 104 1.90 12.23 -8.69
CA GLY A 104 3.22 12.12 -9.30
C GLY A 104 4.04 10.91 -8.86
N PRO A 105 5.07 10.52 -9.64
CA PRO A 105 5.91 9.39 -9.32
C PRO A 105 6.82 9.66 -8.11
N VAL A 106 7.36 8.59 -7.52
CA VAL A 106 8.21 8.66 -6.32
C VAL A 106 9.47 9.52 -6.53
N ASP A 107 10.03 9.54 -7.73
CA ASP A 107 11.25 10.28 -8.09
C ASP A 107 11.02 11.78 -8.38
N GLU A 108 9.76 12.21 -8.43
CA GLU A 108 9.35 13.62 -8.61
C GLU A 108 8.65 14.20 -7.37
N ASP A 109 8.87 13.60 -6.20
CA ASP A 109 8.25 14.02 -4.92
C ASP A 109 6.71 14.01 -4.97
N GLY A 110 6.08 13.14 -5.76
CA GLY A 110 4.63 13.14 -5.99
C GLY A 110 3.77 13.03 -4.73
N VAL A 111 4.30 12.46 -3.64
CA VAL A 111 3.64 12.41 -2.33
C VAL A 111 3.26 13.80 -1.80
N LEU A 112 3.95 14.86 -2.23
CA LEU A 112 3.64 16.24 -1.85
C LEU A 112 2.23 16.66 -2.31
N GLU A 113 1.74 16.16 -3.45
CA GLU A 113 0.38 16.45 -3.94
C GLU A 113 -0.71 15.99 -2.95
N ALA A 114 -0.43 14.91 -2.21
CA ALA A 114 -1.32 14.40 -1.16
C ALA A 114 -1.14 15.13 0.18
N LEU A 115 0.07 15.60 0.49
CA LEU A 115 0.41 16.22 1.78
C LEU A 115 0.13 17.72 1.85
N GLU A 116 0.43 18.48 0.79
CA GLU A 116 0.28 19.93 0.75
C GLU A 116 -1.12 20.40 1.16
N PRO A 117 -2.23 19.79 0.69
CA PRO A 117 -3.57 20.21 1.08
C PRO A 117 -3.91 19.94 2.55
N LEU A 118 -3.16 19.06 3.22
CA LEU A 118 -3.36 18.68 4.63
C LEU A 118 -2.61 19.60 5.60
N ILE A 119 -1.47 20.14 5.14
CA ILE A 119 -0.60 21.00 5.95
C ILE A 119 -0.82 22.50 5.67
N ASP A 120 -1.65 22.84 4.68
CA ASP A 120 -2.02 24.23 4.39
C ASP A 120 -2.65 24.89 5.63
N PRO A 121 -1.97 25.86 6.26
CA PRO A 121 -2.47 26.55 7.45
C PRO A 121 -3.82 27.24 7.23
N SER A 122 -4.15 27.59 5.99
CA SER A 122 -5.44 28.21 5.65
C SER A 122 -6.63 27.25 5.79
N ARG A 123 -6.39 25.93 5.87
CA ARG A 123 -7.40 24.88 6.09
C ARG A 123 -7.44 24.34 7.52
N LEU A 124 -6.43 24.66 8.35
CA LEU A 124 -6.34 24.28 9.77
C LEU A 124 -7.01 25.29 10.73
N ALA A 125 -7.67 26.32 10.19
CA ALA A 125 -8.42 27.28 10.97
C ALA A 125 -9.73 26.64 11.47
N PHE A 126 -9.73 26.22 12.74
CA PHE A 126 -10.93 25.94 13.52
C PHE A 126 -11.61 27.24 13.96
#